data_AF-A0AAW2XJ63-F1
#
_entry.id   AF-A0AAW2XJ63-F1
#
_cell.length_a   1.000
_cell.length_b   1.000
_cell.length_c   1.000
_cell.angle_alpha   90.00
_cell.angle_beta   90.00
_cell.angle_gamma   90.00
#
_symmetry.space_group_name_H-M   'P 1'
#
loop_
_entity.id
_entity.type
_entity.pdbx_description
1 polymer ?
#
loop_
_entity_poly.entity_id
_entity_poly.type
_entity_poly.pdbx_seq_one_letter_code
_entity_poly.pdbx_strand_id
1 'polypeptide(L)'
;MSKLQQLHHRSILMIELNDFFRVALREGLRLTGVAMVNLRPQAGLQEIWKLINSKSGTRWGNKFGLLLLPVYYHSGGSDPLQFVKRAKTMIDKKKLSLEAPFSYKVVDLVMSLFGPKALTMHMVSYAGVANLQILVAKDIIPDPKVLAECFQNALLEMKKAAEAATKS
;
A
#
# COMPACT_ATOMS: atom_id res chain seq x y z
N MET A 1 15.69 16.89 6.26
CA MET A 1 16.32 17.32 5.00
C MET A 1 16.03 16.23 3.98
N SER A 2 15.14 16.48 3.03
CA SER A 2 14.69 15.48 2.04
C SER A 2 15.67 15.42 0.87
N LYS A 3 16.00 14.20 0.43
CA LYS A 3 16.77 13.97 -0.80
C LYS A 3 15.82 13.55 -1.90
N LEU A 4 15.91 14.23 -3.06
CA LEU A 4 15.21 13.85 -4.28
C LEU A 4 16.18 13.06 -5.17
N GLN A 5 15.95 11.76 -5.34
CA GLN A 5 16.72 10.94 -6.29
C GLN A 5 15.83 10.47 -7.45
N GLN A 6 16.30 10.68 -8.68
CA GLN A 6 15.72 10.07 -9.88
C GLN A 6 16.52 8.83 -10.27
N LEU A 7 15.85 7.69 -10.42
CA LEU A 7 16.45 6.46 -10.98
C LEU A 7 16.13 6.37 -12.48
N HIS A 8 17.17 6.18 -13.30
CA HIS A 8 17.06 6.31 -14.75
C HIS A 8 16.18 5.20 -15.38
N HIS A 9 15.49 5.59 -16.45
CA HIS A 9 14.53 4.86 -17.31
C HIS A 9 13.05 4.81 -16.89
N ARG A 10 12.67 5.07 -15.63
CA ARG A 10 11.27 5.29 -15.22
C ARG A 10 11.19 6.61 -14.46
N SER A 11 10.17 7.43 -14.69
CA SER A 11 9.95 8.71 -13.96
C SER A 11 9.54 8.43 -12.51
N ILE A 12 10.45 7.84 -11.74
CA ILE A 12 10.30 7.51 -10.33
C ILE A 12 11.08 8.55 -9.54
N LEU A 13 10.38 9.28 -8.68
CA LEU A 13 10.95 10.24 -7.75
C LEU A 13 10.80 9.71 -6.34
N MET A 14 11.88 9.72 -5.58
CA MET A 14 11.89 9.35 -4.17
C MET A 14 12.00 10.61 -3.33
N ILE A 15 11.13 10.75 -2.33
CA ILE A 15 11.16 11.81 -1.31
C ILE A 15 11.37 11.12 0.04
N GLU A 16 12.49 11.41 0.69
CA GLU A 16 12.79 10.94 2.05
C GLU A 16 12.39 11.99 3.08
N LEU A 17 11.56 11.61 4.05
CA LEU A 17 11.02 12.48 5.10
C LEU A 17 11.43 11.93 6.46
N ASN A 18 12.41 12.58 7.08
CA ASN A 18 12.91 12.21 8.42
C ASN A 18 12.04 12.83 9.52
N ASP A 19 11.76 12.04 10.55
CA ASP A 19 10.95 12.40 11.72
C ASP A 19 9.57 12.94 11.38
N PHE A 20 8.97 12.45 10.29
CA PHE A 20 7.70 12.98 9.79
C PHE A 20 6.47 12.34 10.44
N PHE A 21 6.50 11.02 10.68
CA PHE A 21 5.39 10.28 11.30
C PHE A 21 5.70 9.79 12.73
N ARG A 22 6.43 10.56 13.54
CA ARG A 22 6.50 10.29 14.99
C ARG A 22 5.17 10.68 15.65
N VAL A 23 4.09 10.01 15.26
CA VAL A 23 2.78 10.11 15.91
C VAL A 23 2.75 9.04 17.00
N ALA A 24 2.64 9.48 18.26
CA ALA A 24 2.36 8.57 19.36
C ALA A 24 0.97 7.96 19.15
N LEU A 25 0.92 6.67 18.81
CA LEU A 25 -0.34 5.95 18.66
C LEU A 25 -0.99 5.82 20.04
N ARG A 26 -2.21 6.35 20.19
CA ARG A 26 -2.99 6.23 21.42
C ARG A 26 -3.46 4.79 21.61
N GLU A 27 -3.55 4.35 22.85
CA GLU A 27 -4.15 3.05 23.18
C GLU A 27 -5.58 2.96 22.65
N GLY A 28 -5.94 1.79 22.11
CA GLY A 28 -7.26 1.54 21.54
C GLY A 28 -7.45 2.07 20.11
N LEU A 29 -6.42 2.66 19.49
CA LEU A 29 -6.52 3.11 18.11
C LEU A 29 -6.78 1.93 17.17
N ARG A 30 -7.89 1.99 16.42
CA ARG A 30 -8.22 1.02 15.38
C ARG A 30 -7.46 1.36 14.10
N LEU A 31 -6.39 0.63 13.84
CA LEU A 31 -5.68 0.64 12.57
C LEU A 31 -6.36 -0.33 11.61
N THR A 32 -6.40 0.01 10.32
CA THR A 32 -6.84 -0.93 9.29
C THR A 32 -5.60 -1.41 8.54
N GLY A 33 -5.20 -2.65 8.81
CA GLY A 33 -4.18 -3.35 8.03
C GLY A 33 -4.74 -3.83 6.69
N VAL A 34 -3.86 -3.98 5.71
CA VAL A 34 -4.19 -4.58 4.41
C VAL A 34 -3.42 -5.87 4.28
N ALA A 35 -4.11 -6.98 4.06
CA ALA A 35 -3.49 -8.28 3.78
C ALA A 35 -3.79 -8.70 2.34
N MET A 36 -2.75 -9.12 1.63
CA MET A 36 -2.90 -9.70 0.30
C MET A 36 -3.05 -11.21 0.42
N VAL A 37 -4.09 -11.76 -0.19
CA VAL A 37 -4.33 -13.21 -0.24
C VAL A 37 -4.39 -13.68 -1.69
N ASN A 38 -3.79 -14.84 -1.96
CA ASN A 38 -3.89 -15.45 -3.27
C ASN A 38 -5.29 -16.06 -3.44
N LEU A 39 -5.97 -15.68 -4.53
CA LEU A 39 -7.31 -16.13 -4.89
C LEU A 39 -7.32 -17.41 -5.72
N ARG A 40 -6.14 -17.99 -5.99
CA ARG A 40 -6.06 -19.23 -6.75
C ARG A 40 -6.65 -20.39 -5.94
N PRO A 41 -7.56 -21.20 -6.51
CA PRO A 41 -8.16 -22.36 -5.83
C PRO A 41 -7.17 -23.51 -5.57
N GLN A 42 -5.90 -23.41 -5.97
CA GLN A 42 -4.88 -24.45 -5.83
C GLN A 42 -3.76 -23.99 -4.89
N ALA A 43 -3.48 -24.81 -3.87
CA ALA A 43 -2.24 -24.75 -3.11
C ALA A 43 -1.14 -25.53 -3.87
N GLY A 44 -0.13 -24.84 -4.40
CA GLY A 44 1.01 -25.47 -5.09
C GLY A 44 1.57 -24.67 -6.28
N LEU A 45 2.77 -25.03 -6.73
CA LEU A 45 3.35 -24.55 -7.99
C LEU A 45 2.44 -25.02 -9.14
N GLN A 46 1.90 -24.10 -9.94
CA GLN A 46 1.16 -24.50 -11.14
C GLN A 46 2.13 -25.05 -12.17
N GLU A 47 1.81 -26.20 -12.74
CA GLU A 47 2.51 -26.73 -13.89
C GLU A 47 2.32 -25.78 -15.08
N ILE A 48 3.42 -25.12 -15.46
CA ILE A 48 3.49 -24.06 -16.47
C ILE A 48 2.79 -24.49 -17.78
N TRP A 49 2.84 -25.78 -18.12
CA TRP A 49 2.22 -26.35 -19.30
C TRP A 49 0.67 -26.23 -19.32
N LYS A 50 0.00 -26.32 -18.16
CA LYS A 50 -1.47 -26.15 -18.07
C LYS A 50 -1.91 -24.71 -18.30
N LEU A 51 -1.05 -23.73 -18.02
CA LEU A 51 -1.30 -22.31 -18.29
C LEU A 51 -1.12 -21.96 -19.76
N ILE A 52 -0.16 -22.59 -20.45
CA ILE A 52 0.13 -22.32 -21.87
C ILE A 52 -0.99 -22.84 -22.77
N ASN A 53 -1.62 -23.95 -22.38
CA ASN A 53 -2.62 -24.63 -23.20
C ASN A 53 -4.07 -24.28 -22.86
N SER A 54 -4.33 -23.50 -21.80
CA SER A 54 -5.68 -23.08 -21.46
C SER A 54 -6.17 -22.05 -22.48
N LYS A 55 -7.04 -22.46 -23.41
CA LYS A 55 -7.74 -21.59 -24.40
C LYS A 55 -8.70 -20.57 -23.76
N SER A 56 -8.77 -20.47 -22.44
CA SER A 56 -9.59 -19.48 -21.77
C SER A 56 -8.90 -18.12 -21.84
N GLY A 57 -9.53 -17.13 -22.47
CA GLY A 57 -9.09 -15.73 -22.53
C GLY A 57 -8.94 -15.01 -21.17
N THR A 58 -8.80 -15.75 -20.09
CA THR A 58 -8.38 -15.27 -18.78
C THR A 58 -6.94 -14.80 -18.84
N ARG A 59 -6.75 -13.51 -18.54
CA ARG A 59 -5.46 -12.82 -18.37
C ARG A 59 -4.47 -13.68 -17.57
N TRP A 60 -3.34 -14.02 -18.19
CA TRP A 60 -2.21 -14.70 -17.56
C TRP A 60 -1.69 -13.84 -16.40
N GLY A 61 -1.68 -14.36 -15.17
CA GLY A 61 -1.20 -13.63 -13.99
C GLY A 61 -1.61 -14.22 -12.65
N ASN A 62 -0.99 -13.71 -11.59
CA ASN A 62 -1.35 -14.10 -10.22
C ASN A 62 -2.56 -13.28 -9.75
N LYS A 63 -3.63 -13.97 -9.33
CA LYS A 63 -4.86 -13.32 -8.87
C LYS A 63 -4.76 -13.13 -7.37
N PHE A 64 -4.49 -11.92 -6.93
CA PHE A 64 -4.49 -11.56 -5.51
C PHE A 64 -5.71 -10.70 -5.19
N GLY A 65 -6.32 -10.97 -4.05
CA GLY A 65 -7.35 -10.13 -3.45
C GLY A 65 -6.81 -9.40 -2.24
N LEU A 66 -7.34 -8.21 -1.96
CA LEU A 66 -7.02 -7.44 -0.76
C LEU A 66 -8.08 -7.75 0.31
N LEU A 67 -7.62 -7.96 1.54
CA LEU A 67 -8.45 -8.09 2.73
C LEU A 67 -8.14 -6.93 3.69
N LEU A 68 -9.17 -6.25 4.16
CA LEU A 68 -9.03 -5.21 5.17
C LEU A 68 -9.09 -5.84 6.56
N LEU A 69 -8.07 -5.65 7.38
CA LEU A 69 -8.00 -6.23 8.72
C LEU A 69 -8.04 -5.11 9.77
N PRO A 70 -9.09 -5.00 10.59
CA PRO A 70 -9.06 -4.11 11.73
C PRO A 70 -8.06 -4.65 12.78
N VAL A 71 -6.99 -3.92 13.02
CA VAL A 71 -5.96 -4.19 14.03
C VAL A 71 -6.06 -3.12 15.11
N TYR A 72 -6.19 -3.52 16.36
CA TYR A 72 -6.31 -2.59 17.49
C TYR A 72 -4.96 -2.45 18.17
N TYR A 73 -4.42 -1.23 18.19
CA TYR A 73 -3.17 -0.93 18.88
C TYR A 73 -3.39 -0.97 20.40
N HIS A 74 -2.64 -1.83 21.10
CA HIS A 74 -2.62 -1.88 22.57
C HIS A 74 -1.17 -1.68 23.03
N SER A 75 -0.93 -0.67 23.87
CA SER A 75 0.43 -0.33 24.35
C SER A 75 0.83 -1.14 25.59
N GLY A 76 -0.11 -1.80 26.26
CA GLY A 76 0.15 -2.66 27.41
C GLY A 76 0.45 -4.12 27.06
N GLY A 77 1.70 -4.54 27.27
CA GLY A 77 2.15 -5.88 27.73
C GLY A 77 1.60 -7.17 27.09
N SER A 78 0.82 -7.10 26.03
CA SER A 78 0.26 -8.28 25.37
C SER A 78 1.34 -8.93 24.50
N ASP A 79 1.55 -10.24 24.70
CA ASP A 79 2.48 -11.05 23.92
C ASP A 79 2.28 -10.77 22.41
N PRO A 80 3.31 -10.29 21.68
CA PRO A 80 3.20 -9.93 20.26
C PRO A 80 2.66 -11.08 19.41
N LEU A 81 2.86 -12.33 19.85
CA LEU A 81 2.37 -13.52 19.18
C LEU A 81 0.83 -13.61 19.18
N GLN A 82 0.14 -13.02 20.17
CA GLN A 82 -1.32 -13.00 20.24
C GLN A 82 -1.92 -12.17 19.09
N PHE A 83 -1.30 -11.06 18.71
CA PHE A 83 -1.74 -10.26 17.55
C PHE A 83 -1.62 -11.06 16.26
N VAL A 84 -0.51 -11.77 16.09
CA VAL A 84 -0.28 -12.61 14.90
C VAL A 84 -1.30 -13.74 14.85
N LYS A 85 -1.55 -14.43 15.98
CA LYS A 85 -2.56 -15.49 16.08
C LYS A 85 -3.96 -14.95 15.75
N ARG A 86 -4.33 -13.80 16.31
CA ARG A 86 -5.62 -13.14 16.03
C ARG A 86 -5.74 -12.73 14.56
N ALA A 87 -4.71 -12.10 14.00
CA ALA A 87 -4.67 -11.72 12.59
C ALA A 87 -4.80 -12.94 11.69
N LYS A 88 -4.10 -14.04 12.00
CA LYS A 88 -4.21 -15.30 11.28
C LYS A 88 -5.65 -15.84 11.27
N THR A 89 -6.30 -15.93 12.43
CA THR A 89 -7.69 -16.40 12.51
C THR A 89 -8.65 -15.49 11.73
N MET A 90 -8.44 -14.17 11.77
CA MET A 90 -9.23 -13.22 10.98
C MET A 90 -9.00 -13.40 9.48
N ILE A 91 -7.75 -13.61 9.05
CA ILE A 91 -7.40 -13.87 7.65
C ILE A 91 -8.02 -15.18 7.20
N ASP A 92 -7.90 -16.27 7.97
CA ASP A 92 -8.48 -17.57 7.62
C ASP A 92 -10.01 -17.47 7.47
N LYS A 93 -10.68 -16.70 8.35
CA LYS A 93 -12.12 -16.41 8.24
C LYS A 93 -12.46 -15.54 7.03
N LYS A 94 -11.69 -14.47 6.77
CA LYS A 94 -11.91 -13.57 5.62
C LYS A 94 -11.49 -14.19 4.28
N LYS A 95 -10.63 -15.19 4.28
CA LYS A 95 -10.26 -15.97 3.11
C LYS A 95 -11.44 -16.82 2.63
N LEU A 96 -12.29 -17.27 3.54
CA LEU A 96 -13.58 -17.91 3.24
C LEU A 96 -14.68 -16.88 2.87
N SER A 97 -14.41 -15.58 3.02
CA SER A 97 -15.32 -14.51 2.62
C SER A 97 -15.17 -14.20 1.13
N LEU A 98 -16.22 -13.61 0.55
CA LEU A 98 -16.22 -13.06 -0.81
C LEU A 98 -15.43 -11.75 -0.96
N GLU A 99 -14.88 -11.21 0.14
CA GLU A 99 -14.16 -9.94 0.17
C GLU A 99 -12.94 -9.93 -0.76
N ALA A 100 -12.16 -11.00 -0.78
CA ALA A 100 -10.97 -11.06 -1.63
C ALA A 100 -11.32 -11.17 -3.14
N PRO A 101 -12.26 -12.05 -3.59
CA PRO A 101 -12.74 -12.06 -4.97
C PRO A 101 -13.38 -10.75 -5.42
N PHE A 102 -14.16 -10.12 -4.53
CA PHE A 102 -14.79 -8.82 -4.80
C PHE A 102 -13.74 -7.73 -4.97
N SER A 103 -12.76 -7.67 -4.06
CA SER A 103 -11.63 -6.73 -4.15
C SER A 103 -10.87 -6.88 -5.47
N TYR A 104 -10.59 -8.12 -5.91
CA TYR A 104 -9.95 -8.35 -7.20
C TYR A 104 -10.78 -7.81 -8.36
N LYS A 105 -12.10 -8.03 -8.37
CA LYS A 105 -12.99 -7.47 -9.42
C LYS A 105 -13.01 -5.95 -9.40
N VAL A 106 -13.03 -5.33 -8.24
CA VAL A 106 -12.98 -3.86 -8.11
C VAL A 106 -11.66 -3.33 -8.65
N VAL A 107 -10.53 -3.94 -8.28
CA VAL A 107 -9.21 -3.54 -8.78
C VAL A 107 -9.12 -3.73 -10.29
N ASP A 108 -9.60 -4.85 -10.83
CA ASP A 108 -9.60 -5.13 -12.27
C ASP A 108 -10.52 -4.17 -13.03
N LEU A 109 -11.69 -3.85 -12.48
CA LEU A 109 -12.61 -2.86 -13.03
C LEU A 109 -11.98 -1.46 -13.05
N VAL A 110 -11.37 -1.03 -11.94
CA VAL A 110 -10.67 0.26 -11.85
C VAL A 110 -9.54 0.32 -12.88
N MET A 111 -8.75 -0.75 -13.02
CA MET A 111 -7.68 -0.81 -14.02
C MET A 111 -8.22 -0.81 -15.45
N SER A 112 -9.36 -1.46 -15.69
CA SER A 112 -10.01 -1.49 -17.00
C SER A 112 -10.67 -0.16 -17.37
N LEU A 113 -11.21 0.58 -16.40
CA LEU A 113 -11.89 1.86 -16.63
C LEU A 113 -10.92 3.03 -16.71
N PHE A 114 -9.93 3.07 -15.83
CA PHE A 114 -9.03 4.22 -15.70
C PHE A 114 -7.68 4.02 -16.40
N GLY A 115 -7.41 2.82 -16.93
CA GLY A 115 -6.17 2.54 -17.66
C GLY A 115 -4.90 2.63 -16.80
N PRO A 116 -3.72 2.67 -17.41
CA PRO A 116 -2.46 2.85 -16.68
C PRO A 116 -2.47 4.18 -15.94
N LYS A 117 -2.26 4.12 -14.62
CA LYS A 117 -2.30 5.30 -13.74
C LYS A 117 -1.26 6.33 -14.16
N ALA A 118 -1.72 7.54 -14.45
CA ALA A 118 -0.85 8.70 -14.75
C ALA A 118 0.10 9.03 -13.59
N LEU A 119 -0.36 8.79 -12.35
CA LEU A 119 0.36 9.04 -11.11
C LEU A 119 0.16 7.86 -10.16
N THR A 120 1.26 7.32 -9.63
CA THR A 120 1.23 6.30 -8.58
C THR A 120 2.14 6.76 -7.44
N MET A 121 1.61 6.75 -6.22
CA MET A 121 2.35 7.15 -5.02
C MET A 121 2.42 5.99 -4.03
N HIS A 122 3.62 5.70 -3.54
CA HIS A 122 3.89 4.66 -2.55
C HIS A 122 4.61 5.27 -1.36
N MET A 123 4.00 5.22 -0.17
CA MET A 123 4.61 5.74 1.05
C MET A 123 4.93 4.60 2.00
N VAL A 124 6.17 4.57 2.50
CA VAL A 124 6.66 3.57 3.45
C VAL A 124 7.37 4.30 4.58
N SER A 125 6.85 4.17 5.80
CA SER A 125 7.46 4.73 7.01
C SER A 125 8.07 3.64 7.86
N TYR A 126 9.37 3.73 8.14
CA TYR A 126 10.10 2.79 8.98
C TYR A 126 11.19 3.51 9.79
N ALA A 127 11.32 3.16 11.06
CA ALA A 127 12.36 3.68 11.97
C ALA A 127 12.52 5.23 11.96
N GLY A 128 11.40 5.96 11.92
CA GLY A 128 11.41 7.43 11.89
C GLY A 128 11.68 8.05 10.51
N VAL A 129 11.94 7.23 9.50
CA VAL A 129 12.14 7.67 8.10
C VAL A 129 10.92 7.29 7.27
N ALA A 130 10.35 8.23 6.54
CA ALA A 130 9.28 7.98 5.60
C ALA A 130 9.72 8.22 4.16
N ASN A 131 9.71 7.15 3.37
CA ASN A 131 10.02 7.16 1.95
C ASN A 131 8.73 7.25 1.15
N LEU A 132 8.59 8.30 0.37
CA LEU A 132 7.51 8.48 -0.60
C LEU A 132 8.08 8.31 -2.02
N GLN A 133 7.63 7.29 -2.73
CA GLN A 133 7.97 7.04 -4.12
C GLN A 133 6.82 7.50 -5.01
N ILE A 134 7.11 8.32 -6.00
CA ILE A 134 6.13 8.85 -6.95
C ILE A 134 6.54 8.36 -8.34
N LEU A 135 5.70 7.53 -8.96
CA LEU A 135 5.85 7.09 -10.34
C LEU A 135 4.89 7.88 -11.22
N VAL A 136 5.43 8.49 -12.27
CA VAL A 136 4.71 9.41 -13.15
C VAL A 136 4.82 8.98 -14.60
N ALA A 137 3.70 8.99 -15.31
CA ALA A 137 3.62 8.84 -16.76
C ALA A 137 4.01 10.17 -17.44
N LYS A 138 5.15 10.20 -18.16
CA LYS A 138 5.73 11.45 -18.73
C LYS A 138 4.87 12.08 -19.82
N ASP A 139 4.05 11.26 -20.47
CA ASP A 139 3.10 11.63 -21.50
C ASP A 139 1.92 12.45 -20.96
N ILE A 140 1.63 12.34 -19.65
CA ILE A 140 0.50 13.04 -19.01
C ILE A 140 0.98 14.17 -18.09
N ILE A 141 2.08 13.98 -17.36
CA ILE A 141 2.62 14.98 -16.43
C ILE A 141 3.98 15.47 -16.96
N PRO A 142 4.07 16.75 -17.39
CA PRO A 142 5.24 17.26 -18.09
C PRO A 142 6.47 17.45 -17.19
N ASP A 143 6.29 17.86 -15.93
CA ASP A 143 7.38 17.98 -14.96
C ASP A 143 7.05 17.28 -13.63
N PRO A 144 7.58 16.07 -13.41
CA PRO A 144 7.35 15.34 -12.17
C PRO A 144 8.15 15.92 -10.99
N LYS A 145 9.18 16.76 -11.21
CA LYS A 145 9.96 17.37 -10.11
C LYS A 145 9.15 18.45 -9.40
N VAL A 146 8.48 19.32 -10.14
CA VAL A 146 7.57 20.33 -9.58
C VAL A 146 6.47 19.65 -8.76
N LEU A 147 5.91 18.55 -9.27
CA LEU A 147 4.93 17.77 -8.53
C LEU A 147 5.49 17.22 -7.20
N ALA A 148 6.70 16.66 -7.22
CA ALA A 148 7.34 16.16 -6.00
C ALA A 148 7.65 17.27 -4.99
N GLU A 149 8.05 18.46 -5.45
CA GLU A 149 8.28 19.63 -4.60
C GLU A 149 6.98 20.12 -3.96
N CYS A 150 5.88 20.21 -4.72
CA CYS A 150 4.56 20.54 -4.17
C CYS A 150 4.14 19.56 -3.08
N PHE A 151 4.33 18.25 -3.29
CA PHE A 151 4.04 17.25 -2.26
C PHE A 151 4.91 17.41 -1.02
N GLN A 152 6.20 17.66 -1.20
CA GLN A 152 7.12 17.88 -0.08
C GLN A 152 6.71 19.11 0.75
N ASN A 153 6.38 20.22 0.09
CA ASN A 153 5.97 21.46 0.74
C ASN A 153 4.65 21.28 1.50
N ALA A 154 3.65 20.67 0.86
CA ALA A 154 2.36 20.39 1.49
C ALA A 154 2.52 19.49 2.73
N LEU A 155 3.34 18.44 2.65
CA LEU A 155 3.63 17.57 3.79
C LEU A 155 4.32 18.35 4.91
N LEU A 156 5.31 19.20 4.58
CA LEU A 156 5.98 20.04 5.57
C LEU A 156 5.02 21.01 6.28
N GLU A 157 4.09 21.61 5.55
CA GLU A 157 3.06 22.49 6.11
C GLU A 157 2.13 21.74 7.06
N MET A 158 1.65 20.55 6.66
CA MET A 158 0.82 19.68 7.51
C MET A 158 1.55 19.32 8.81
N LYS A 159 2.85 19.01 8.75
CA LYS A 159 3.67 18.74 9.93
C LYS A 159 3.73 19.96 10.86
N LYS A 160 4.00 21.15 10.34
CA LYS A 160 4.05 22.39 11.13
C LYS A 160 2.71 22.67 11.81
N ALA A 161 1.60 22.49 11.10
CA ALA A 161 0.25 22.68 11.65
C ALA A 161 -0.06 21.68 12.78
N ALA A 162 0.30 20.40 12.60
CA ALA A 162 0.11 19.37 13.62
C ALA A 162 0.97 19.61 14.88
N GLU A 163 2.20 20.09 14.72
CA GLU A 163 3.06 20.47 15.85
C GLU A 163 2.54 21.69 16.61
N ALA A 164 1.90 22.65 15.91
CA ALA A 164 1.24 23.78 16.55
C ALA A 164 0.03 23.33 17.39
N ALA A 165 -0.77 22.39 16.88
CA ALA A 165 -1.96 21.87 17.57
C ALA A 165 -1.66 20.98 18.78
N THR A 166 -0.44 20.45 18.92
CA THR A 166 -0.04 19.62 20.07
C THR A 166 0.60 20.43 21.21
N LYS A 167 0.90 21.72 20.98
CA LYS A 167 1.45 22.66 21.97
C LYS A 167 0.40 23.59 22.60
N SER A 168 -0.85 23.55 22.11
CA SER A 168 -2.02 24.22 22.70
C SER A 168 -2.79 23.28 23.61
#